data_AF-A0A9P3KF79-F1
#
_entry.id   AF-A0A9P3KF79-F1
#
_cell.length_a   1.000
_cell.length_b   1.000
_cell.length_c   1.000
_cell.angle_alpha   90.00
_cell.angle_beta   90.00
_cell.angle_gamma   90.00
#
_symmetry.space_group_name_H-M   'P 1'
#
loop_
_entity.id
_entity.type
_entity.pdbx_description
1 polymer ?
#
loop_
_entity_poly.entity_id
_entity_poly.type
_entity_poly.pdbx_seq_one_letter_code
_entity_poly.pdbx_strand_id
1 'polypeptide(L)'
;MEPLKQKGNEAFKKGQFSAAALAYKRALEAAAESGEAPRETASVHSNLSCSLLKLGHKEEALEAAQQCTELRAEWNKGWFRKGEALFALQRYDEAEEAYRQALELAPDDATVKQCLLLALEAQQGFLLRQLFAGREFCVGRGRSVIEAQIFRSAQQMRNFIYFIGDAKSREALVVDGAWDVEGILRYAETERVKLVGAVVTHYHFDHTGGMPPPPFDSLGIKVPGIKELATNHNLKVYANQHDAALLRSKNGVPSDAIVELEDGASIEVGEVSLRFIHTPGHTPGSQCIHIQRAPGHDDGVLISGDTLFIGSCGRLDLPDCSREAMYDSLQKLAVLPPDTRVYPGHDYGGAFTSIGKEKASGFLRPMSKEQWLATGGKR
;
A
#
# COMPACT_ATOMS: atom_id res chain seq x y z
N MET A 1 12.75 -10.84 41.22
CA MET A 1 12.44 -10.59 39.79
C MET A 1 11.04 -11.03 39.38
N GLU A 2 10.65 -12.31 39.53
CA GLU A 2 9.46 -12.89 38.87
C GLU A 2 8.10 -12.17 39.11
N PRO A 3 7.74 -11.72 40.34
CA PRO A 3 6.47 -11.00 40.54
C PRO A 3 6.38 -9.69 39.74
N LEU A 4 7.51 -8.99 39.56
CA LEU A 4 7.58 -7.75 38.79
C LEU A 4 7.46 -8.01 37.29
N LYS A 5 8.11 -9.08 36.80
CA LYS A 5 7.95 -9.55 35.42
C LYS A 5 6.50 -9.94 35.12
N GLN A 6 5.83 -10.64 36.04
CA GLN A 6 4.41 -10.97 35.88
C GLN A 6 3.53 -9.72 35.81
N LYS A 7 3.76 -8.75 36.71
CA LYS A 7 3.09 -7.44 36.67
C LYS A 7 3.30 -6.73 35.33
N GLY A 8 4.52 -6.78 34.79
CA GLY A 8 4.83 -6.26 33.46
C GLY A 8 4.04 -6.94 32.35
N ASN A 9 3.96 -8.28 32.38
CA ASN A 9 3.19 -9.06 31.41
C ASN A 9 1.70 -8.73 31.44
N GLU A 10 1.13 -8.54 32.63
CA GLU A 10 -0.28 -8.16 32.82
C GLU A 10 -0.55 -6.75 32.30
N ALA A 11 0.32 -5.79 32.61
CA ALA A 11 0.24 -4.43 32.08
C ALA A 11 0.34 -4.43 30.55
N PHE A 12 1.25 -5.22 29.98
CA PHE A 12 1.43 -5.35 28.53
C PHE A 12 0.16 -5.88 27.85
N LYS A 13 -0.46 -6.93 28.40
CA LYS A 13 -1.73 -7.48 27.89
C LYS A 13 -2.89 -6.46 27.91
N LYS A 14 -2.85 -5.50 28.84
CA LYS A 14 -3.83 -4.40 28.94
C LYS A 14 -3.49 -3.21 28.05
N GLY A 15 -2.43 -3.27 27.23
CA GLY A 15 -1.95 -2.14 26.43
C GLY A 15 -1.26 -1.04 27.24
N GLN A 16 -0.97 -1.27 28.52
CA GLN A 16 -0.35 -0.30 29.42
C GLN A 16 1.17 -0.36 29.29
N PHE A 17 1.70 -0.03 28.11
CA PHE A 17 3.11 -0.26 27.76
C PHE A 17 4.10 0.49 28.65
N SER A 18 3.77 1.70 29.11
CA SER A 18 4.60 2.46 30.05
C SER A 18 4.73 1.75 31.40
N ALA A 19 3.60 1.27 31.94
CA ALA A 19 3.59 0.49 33.18
C ALA A 19 4.29 -0.87 33.03
N ALA A 20 4.17 -1.50 31.86
CA ALA A 20 4.88 -2.74 31.53
C ALA A 20 6.40 -2.52 31.52
N ALA A 21 6.88 -1.52 30.78
CA ALA A 21 8.30 -1.18 30.72
C ALA A 21 8.89 -0.87 32.10
N LEU A 22 8.19 -0.08 32.92
CA LEU A 22 8.61 0.22 34.29
C LEU A 22 8.69 -1.05 35.16
N ALA A 23 7.72 -1.95 35.05
CA ALA A 23 7.73 -3.20 35.81
C ALA A 23 8.89 -4.13 35.39
N TYR A 24 9.21 -4.19 34.10
CA TYR A 24 10.37 -4.96 33.61
C TYR A 24 11.70 -4.34 34.05
N LYS A 25 11.87 -3.01 33.99
CA LYS A 25 13.08 -2.33 34.52
C LYS A 25 13.30 -2.67 36.00
N ARG A 26 12.24 -2.57 36.82
CA ARG A 26 12.29 -2.96 38.24
C ARG A 26 12.56 -4.45 38.45
N ALA A 27 12.08 -5.31 37.56
CA ALA A 27 12.35 -6.75 37.63
C ALA A 27 13.84 -7.04 37.42
N LEU A 28 14.49 -6.32 36.50
CA LEU A 28 15.93 -6.41 36.23
C LEU A 28 16.77 -5.87 37.41
N GLU A 29 16.36 -4.74 37.99
CA GLU A 29 17.00 -4.19 39.21
C GLU A 29 16.95 -5.21 40.36
N ALA A 30 15.78 -5.79 40.63
CA ALA A 30 15.61 -6.81 41.66
C ALA A 30 16.41 -8.09 41.37
N ALA A 31 16.58 -8.47 40.10
CA ALA A 31 17.38 -9.62 39.71
C ALA A 31 18.87 -9.39 40.01
N ALA A 32 19.37 -8.19 39.70
CA ALA A 32 20.74 -7.77 39.99
C ALA A 32 21.03 -7.75 41.50
N GLU A 33 20.09 -7.25 42.31
CA GLU A 33 20.21 -7.24 43.77
C GLU A 33 20.21 -8.65 44.38
N SER A 34 19.39 -9.57 43.84
CA SER A 34 19.31 -10.94 44.36
C SER A 34 20.40 -11.88 43.84
N GLY A 35 21.28 -11.41 42.93
CA GLY A 35 22.31 -12.24 42.30
C GLY A 35 21.73 -13.34 41.40
N GLU A 36 20.57 -13.10 40.79
CA GLU A 36 19.92 -14.06 39.90
C GLU A 36 20.78 -14.27 38.64
N ALA A 37 20.78 -15.50 38.11
CA ALA A 37 21.64 -15.83 36.97
C ALA A 37 21.31 -14.92 35.76
N PRO A 38 22.30 -14.21 35.17
CA PRO A 38 22.04 -13.25 34.10
C PRO A 38 21.25 -13.83 32.93
N ARG A 39 21.49 -15.10 32.57
CA ARG A 39 20.77 -15.82 31.50
C ARG A 39 19.25 -15.89 31.72
N GLU A 40 18.79 -15.97 32.97
CA GLU A 40 17.35 -16.02 33.31
C GLU A 40 16.64 -14.68 33.06
N THR A 41 17.39 -13.57 33.07
CA THR A 41 16.85 -12.22 32.82
C THR A 41 16.64 -11.92 31.33
N ALA A 42 17.16 -12.75 30.41
CA ALA A 42 17.03 -12.54 28.96
C ALA A 42 15.57 -12.39 28.52
N SER A 43 14.65 -13.14 29.14
CA SER A 43 13.21 -13.05 28.84
C SER A 43 12.60 -11.70 29.24
N VAL A 44 13.11 -11.08 30.32
CA VAL A 44 12.68 -9.76 30.79
C VAL A 44 13.18 -8.68 29.85
N HIS A 45 14.45 -8.76 29.41
CA HIS A 45 15.01 -7.88 28.39
C HIS A 45 14.23 -7.92 27.06
N SER A 46 13.86 -9.11 26.59
CA SER A 46 13.01 -9.27 25.40
C SER A 46 11.64 -8.58 25.54
N ASN A 47 11.00 -8.69 26.71
CA ASN A 47 9.70 -8.06 26.96
C ASN A 47 9.81 -6.54 27.16
N LEU A 48 10.90 -6.07 27.78
CA LEU A 48 11.22 -4.67 27.91
C LEU A 48 11.42 -4.02 26.54
N SER A 49 12.23 -4.63 25.67
CA SER A 49 12.43 -4.19 24.28
C SER A 49 11.10 -4.03 23.54
N CYS A 50 10.22 -5.04 23.62
CA CYS A 50 8.90 -4.98 22.99
C CYS A 50 8.03 -3.83 23.55
N SER A 51 8.07 -3.58 24.85
CA SER A 51 7.30 -2.50 25.49
C SER A 51 7.81 -1.13 25.07
N LEU A 52 9.14 -0.96 25.00
CA LEU A 52 9.80 0.26 24.57
C LEU A 52 9.49 0.58 23.10
N LEU A 53 9.46 -0.42 22.21
CA LEU A 53 9.02 -0.21 20.82
C LEU A 53 7.58 0.28 20.73
N LYS A 54 6.67 -0.28 21.54
CA LYS A 54 5.27 0.19 21.59
C LYS A 54 5.13 1.62 22.11
N LEU A 55 6.13 2.14 22.82
CA LEU A 55 6.22 3.53 23.28
C LEU A 55 6.97 4.44 22.28
N GLY A 56 7.57 3.89 21.22
CA GLY A 56 8.40 4.64 20.29
C GLY A 56 9.83 4.91 20.77
N HIS A 57 10.26 4.31 21.89
CA HIS A 57 11.62 4.44 22.44
C HIS A 57 12.55 3.42 21.78
N LYS A 58 12.90 3.68 20.51
CA LYS A 58 13.52 2.70 19.62
C LYS A 58 14.96 2.34 20.02
N GLU A 59 15.73 3.32 20.47
CA GLU A 59 17.11 3.17 20.91
C GLU A 59 17.19 2.32 22.19
N GLU A 60 16.41 2.68 23.23
CA GLU A 60 16.33 1.87 24.46
C GLU A 60 15.82 0.44 24.17
N ALA A 61 14.92 0.29 23.19
CA ALA A 61 14.45 -1.02 22.80
C ALA A 61 15.55 -1.87 22.15
N LEU A 62 16.41 -1.25 21.34
CA LEU A 62 17.57 -1.92 20.75
C LEU A 62 18.56 -2.35 21.83
N GLU A 63 18.88 -1.48 22.79
CA GLU A 63 19.75 -1.82 23.92
C GLU A 63 19.21 -3.02 24.70
N ALA A 64 17.91 -3.02 25.04
CA ALA A 64 17.27 -4.14 25.73
C ALA A 64 17.31 -5.43 24.89
N ALA A 65 17.15 -5.35 23.57
CA ALA A 65 17.25 -6.51 22.69
C ALA A 65 18.70 -7.04 22.57
N GLN A 66 19.70 -6.16 22.54
CA GLN A 66 21.12 -6.52 22.53
C GLN A 66 21.50 -7.26 23.82
N GLN A 67 21.07 -6.74 24.98
CA GLN A 67 21.24 -7.44 26.26
C GLN A 67 20.59 -8.83 26.23
N CYS A 68 19.41 -8.99 25.63
CA CYS A 68 18.79 -10.29 25.44
C CYS A 68 19.68 -11.26 24.62
N THR A 69 20.23 -10.80 23.50
CA THR A 69 21.11 -11.62 22.65
C THR A 69 22.47 -11.93 23.28
N GLU A 70 23.02 -11.03 24.10
CA GLU A 70 24.27 -11.24 24.84
C GLU A 70 24.10 -12.29 25.95
N LEU A 71 22.97 -12.23 26.66
CA LEU A 71 22.67 -13.15 27.76
C LEU A 71 22.24 -14.54 27.27
N ARG A 72 21.64 -14.62 26.07
CA ARG A 72 21.08 -15.86 25.52
C ARG A 72 21.06 -15.87 23.99
N ALA A 73 22.24 -16.01 23.39
CA ALA A 73 22.43 -15.95 21.93
C ALA A 73 21.69 -17.07 21.17
N GLU A 74 21.49 -18.24 21.79
CA GLU A 74 20.80 -19.40 21.20
C GLU A 74 19.26 -19.31 21.27
N TRP A 75 18.70 -18.15 21.61
CA TRP A 75 17.27 -17.92 21.66
C TRP A 75 16.80 -16.96 20.57
N ASN A 76 16.10 -17.52 19.58
CA ASN A 76 15.59 -16.80 18.40
C ASN A 76 14.85 -15.49 18.74
N LYS A 77 14.10 -15.46 19.84
CA LYS A 77 13.28 -14.31 20.23
C LYS A 77 14.12 -13.06 20.55
N GLY A 78 15.35 -13.21 21.05
CA GLY A 78 16.26 -12.08 21.29
C GLY A 78 16.65 -11.41 19.98
N TRP A 79 17.09 -12.21 19.01
CA TRP A 79 17.44 -11.76 17.66
C TRP A 79 16.25 -11.14 16.92
N PHE A 80 15.06 -11.74 17.05
CA PHE A 80 13.84 -11.16 16.49
C PHE A 80 13.55 -9.77 17.06
N ARG A 81 13.65 -9.57 18.39
CA ARG A 81 13.47 -8.23 19.00
C ARG A 81 14.52 -7.23 18.55
N LYS A 82 15.76 -7.68 18.38
CA LYS A 82 16.85 -6.84 17.86
C LYS A 82 16.52 -6.37 16.44
N GLY A 83 16.07 -7.29 15.58
CA GLY A 83 15.60 -6.97 14.24
C GLY A 83 14.43 -5.98 14.24
N GLU A 84 13.41 -6.16 15.08
CA GLU A 84 12.29 -5.21 15.19
C GLU A 84 12.73 -3.80 15.62
N ALA A 85 13.67 -3.71 16.57
CA ALA A 85 14.19 -2.42 17.00
C ALA A 85 15.03 -1.73 15.92
N LEU A 86 15.90 -2.48 15.24
CA LEU A 86 16.70 -1.98 14.12
C LEU A 86 15.81 -1.55 12.94
N PHE A 87 14.76 -2.31 12.64
CA PHE A 87 13.78 -1.96 11.62
C PHE A 87 13.07 -0.65 11.97
N ALA A 88 12.64 -0.47 13.23
CA ALA A 88 12.01 0.77 13.67
C ALA A 88 12.95 1.99 13.60
N LEU A 89 14.27 1.77 13.76
CA LEU A 89 15.34 2.75 13.57
C LEU A 89 15.71 2.98 12.11
N GLN A 90 15.05 2.30 11.15
CA GLN A 90 15.38 2.32 9.73
C GLN A 90 16.80 1.82 9.38
N ARG A 91 17.39 1.00 10.27
CA ARG A 91 18.69 0.32 10.07
C ARG A 91 18.46 -1.05 9.42
N TYR A 92 17.96 -1.05 8.19
CA TYR A 92 17.44 -2.26 7.54
C TYR A 92 18.48 -3.35 7.29
N ASP A 93 19.72 -2.99 6.96
CA ASP A 93 20.82 -3.96 6.76
C ASP A 93 21.12 -4.74 8.04
N GLU A 94 21.16 -4.05 9.18
CA GLU A 94 21.37 -4.70 10.48
C GLU A 94 20.12 -5.47 10.94
N ALA A 95 18.93 -4.98 10.59
CA ALA A 95 17.68 -5.69 10.87
C ALA A 95 17.61 -7.01 10.10
N GLU A 96 17.99 -7.02 8.82
CA GLU A 96 18.14 -8.21 7.99
C GLU A 96 19.04 -9.23 8.69
N GLU A 97 20.25 -8.83 9.09
CA GLU A 97 21.19 -9.72 9.75
C GLU A 97 20.58 -10.33 11.03
N ALA A 98 19.96 -9.49 11.88
CA ALA A 98 19.30 -9.98 13.08
C ALA A 98 18.15 -10.95 12.80
N TYR A 99 17.35 -10.73 11.73
CA TYR A 99 16.31 -11.66 11.33
C TYR A 99 16.86 -12.97 10.76
N ARG A 100 17.97 -12.92 10.01
CA ARG A 100 18.65 -14.14 9.53
C ARG A 100 19.16 -14.97 10.70
N GLN A 101 19.81 -14.36 11.69
CA GLN A 101 20.22 -15.03 12.93
C GLN A 101 19.02 -15.66 13.67
N ALA A 102 17.89 -14.95 13.74
CA ALA A 102 16.67 -15.51 14.33
C ALA A 102 16.13 -16.74 13.55
N LEU A 103 16.23 -16.73 12.21
CA LEU A 103 15.79 -17.84 11.36
C LEU A 103 16.77 -19.02 11.35
N GLU A 104 18.06 -18.81 11.59
CA GLU A 104 19.00 -19.92 11.79
C GLU A 104 18.59 -20.77 13.00
N LEU A 105 18.10 -20.11 14.06
CA LEU A 105 17.63 -20.77 15.29
C LEU A 105 16.19 -21.30 15.19
N ALA A 106 15.36 -20.69 14.33
CA ALA A 106 13.97 -21.08 14.12
C ALA A 106 13.56 -20.93 12.64
N PRO A 107 13.94 -21.88 11.76
CA PRO A 107 13.78 -21.74 10.30
C PRO A 107 12.34 -21.61 9.82
N ASP A 108 11.37 -22.05 10.63
CA ASP A 108 9.94 -22.06 10.28
C ASP A 108 9.15 -20.90 10.88
N ASP A 109 9.79 -19.93 11.55
CA ASP A 109 9.12 -18.77 12.10
C ASP A 109 8.60 -17.83 11.00
N ALA A 110 7.32 -17.97 10.65
CA ALA A 110 6.66 -17.17 9.63
C ALA A 110 6.67 -15.67 9.93
N THR A 111 6.66 -15.28 11.22
CA THR A 111 6.69 -13.86 11.62
C THR A 111 8.05 -13.26 11.30
N VAL A 112 9.12 -13.99 11.60
CA VAL A 112 10.49 -13.55 11.29
C VAL A 112 10.72 -13.52 9.78
N LYS A 113 10.21 -14.52 9.03
CA LYS A 113 10.26 -14.51 7.54
C LYS A 113 9.58 -13.26 6.96
N GLN A 114 8.40 -12.91 7.46
CA GLN A 114 7.71 -11.70 7.03
C GLN A 114 8.52 -10.45 7.35
N CYS A 115 9.09 -10.34 8.56
CA CYS A 115 9.88 -9.16 8.92
C CYS A 115 11.19 -9.05 8.11
N LEU A 116 11.82 -10.17 7.78
CA LEU A 116 12.96 -10.21 6.86
C LEU A 116 12.57 -9.70 5.47
N LEU A 117 11.43 -10.15 4.93
CA LEU A 117 10.94 -9.66 3.64
C LEU A 117 10.73 -8.14 3.67
N LEU A 118 10.11 -7.61 4.74
CA LEU A 118 9.91 -6.18 4.90
C LEU A 118 11.23 -5.40 4.96
N ALA A 119 12.27 -5.94 5.61
CA ALA A 119 13.60 -5.32 5.66
C ALA A 119 14.25 -5.28 4.26
N LEU A 120 14.17 -6.38 3.52
CA LEU A 120 14.67 -6.47 2.14
C LEU A 120 13.91 -5.53 1.18
N GLU A 121 12.60 -5.37 1.36
CA GLU A 121 11.82 -4.38 0.61
C GLU A 121 12.25 -2.94 0.93
N ALA A 122 12.47 -2.63 2.21
CA ALA A 122 12.91 -1.30 2.63
C ALA A 122 14.28 -0.92 2.03
N GLN A 123 15.20 -1.88 1.90
CA GLN A 123 16.46 -1.69 1.18
C GLN A 123 16.26 -1.35 -0.30
N GLN A 124 15.19 -1.85 -0.94
CA GLN A 124 14.85 -1.52 -2.33
C GLN A 124 14.19 -0.15 -2.48
N GLY A 125 13.75 0.49 -1.38
CA GLY A 125 13.21 1.86 -1.36
C GLY A 125 11.82 2.05 -1.99
N PHE A 126 11.27 1.06 -2.70
CA PHE A 126 9.99 1.17 -3.38
C PHE A 126 8.98 0.14 -2.90
N LEU A 127 7.82 0.62 -2.46
CA LEU A 127 6.68 -0.19 -2.06
C LEU A 127 5.63 -0.18 -3.17
N LEU A 128 5.30 -1.38 -3.65
CA LEU A 128 4.12 -1.64 -4.48
C LEU A 128 3.33 -2.81 -3.90
N ARG A 129 2.05 -2.59 -3.68
CA ARG A 129 1.06 -3.66 -3.45
C ARG A 129 -0.04 -3.50 -4.47
N GLN A 130 -0.36 -4.57 -5.18
CA GLN A 130 -1.55 -4.66 -6.02
C GLN A 130 -2.54 -5.55 -5.27
N LEU A 131 -3.73 -5.02 -4.99
CA LEU A 131 -4.79 -5.75 -4.30
C LEU A 131 -5.93 -5.95 -5.27
N PHE A 132 -6.58 -7.10 -5.20
CA PHE A 132 -7.70 -7.48 -6.04
C PHE A 132 -8.96 -7.71 -5.21
N ALA A 133 -10.09 -7.16 -5.68
CA ALA A 133 -11.36 -7.32 -5.01
C ALA A 133 -11.74 -8.80 -4.87
N GLY A 134 -12.08 -9.22 -3.65
CA GLY A 134 -12.39 -10.61 -3.30
C GLY A 134 -11.20 -11.46 -2.89
N ARG A 135 -9.96 -10.93 -2.91
CA ARG A 135 -8.76 -11.61 -2.40
C ARG A 135 -8.19 -10.93 -1.17
N GLU A 136 -7.81 -9.66 -1.29
CA GLU A 136 -7.22 -8.90 -0.18
C GLU A 136 -8.24 -7.98 0.52
N PHE A 137 -9.17 -7.41 -0.24
CA PHE A 137 -10.28 -6.58 0.24
C PHE A 137 -11.60 -7.07 -0.37
N CYS A 138 -12.75 -6.64 0.16
CA CYS A 138 -14.06 -7.20 -0.20
C CYS A 138 -14.15 -8.72 0.05
N VAL A 139 -13.58 -9.19 1.16
CA VAL A 139 -13.50 -10.61 1.53
C VAL A 139 -14.62 -11.04 2.47
N GLY A 140 -15.01 -12.32 2.39
CA GLY A 140 -16.08 -12.89 3.22
C GLY A 140 -17.49 -12.54 2.73
N ARG A 141 -18.51 -12.75 3.60
CA ARG A 141 -19.93 -12.54 3.24
C ARG A 141 -20.42 -11.10 3.38
N GLY A 142 -19.57 -10.16 3.82
CA GLY A 142 -20.01 -8.86 4.31
C GLY A 142 -20.73 -8.96 5.66
N ARG A 143 -20.80 -7.84 6.39
CA ARG A 143 -21.50 -7.67 7.68
C ARG A 143 -23.01 -7.41 7.48
N SER A 144 -23.42 -7.06 6.25
CA SER A 144 -24.81 -6.82 5.89
C SER A 144 -25.13 -7.29 4.47
N VAL A 145 -26.42 -7.37 4.11
CA VAL A 145 -26.87 -7.71 2.74
C VAL A 145 -26.37 -6.69 1.72
N ILE A 146 -26.32 -5.41 2.10
CA ILE A 146 -25.83 -4.32 1.23
C ILE A 146 -24.34 -4.50 0.97
N GLU A 147 -23.55 -4.69 2.02
CA GLU A 147 -22.11 -4.91 1.90
C GLU A 147 -21.79 -6.18 1.09
N ALA A 148 -22.55 -7.26 1.31
CA ALA A 148 -22.43 -8.48 0.51
C ALA A 148 -22.66 -8.21 -0.98
N GLN A 149 -23.61 -7.34 -1.32
CA GLN A 149 -23.88 -6.94 -2.71
C GLN A 149 -22.76 -6.05 -3.28
N ILE A 150 -22.24 -5.12 -2.48
CA ILE A 150 -21.08 -4.29 -2.84
C ILE A 150 -19.87 -5.18 -3.15
N PHE A 151 -19.56 -6.15 -2.30
CA PHE A 151 -18.40 -7.04 -2.49
C PHE A 151 -18.56 -7.93 -3.73
N ARG A 152 -19.77 -8.46 -3.97
CA ARG A 152 -20.07 -9.19 -5.22
C ARG A 152 -19.86 -8.32 -6.46
N SER A 153 -20.28 -7.06 -6.39
CA SER A 153 -20.13 -6.13 -7.51
C SER A 153 -18.66 -5.80 -7.75
N ALA A 154 -17.87 -5.54 -6.70
CA ALA A 154 -16.43 -5.31 -6.78
C ALA A 154 -15.69 -6.48 -7.46
N GLN A 155 -16.04 -7.71 -7.09
CA GLN A 155 -15.46 -8.93 -7.69
C GLN A 155 -15.83 -9.09 -9.17
N GLN A 156 -17.04 -8.72 -9.57
CA GLN A 156 -17.48 -8.76 -10.97
C GLN A 156 -16.82 -7.66 -11.81
N MET A 157 -16.61 -6.48 -11.23
CA MET A 157 -15.91 -5.37 -11.87
C MET A 157 -14.40 -5.64 -12.01
N ARG A 158 -13.85 -6.56 -11.20
CA ARG A 158 -12.45 -7.00 -11.25
C ARG A 158 -11.46 -5.86 -11.02
N ASN A 159 -11.80 -4.93 -10.14
CA ASN A 159 -10.96 -3.79 -9.81
C ASN A 159 -9.66 -4.22 -9.12
N PHE A 160 -8.57 -3.59 -9.55
CA PHE A 160 -7.35 -3.47 -8.77
C PHE A 160 -7.36 -2.16 -7.99
N ILE A 161 -6.75 -2.21 -6.81
CA ILE A 161 -6.30 -1.02 -6.09
C ILE A 161 -4.82 -1.18 -5.79
N TYR A 162 -4.13 -0.08 -5.58
CA TYR A 162 -2.68 -0.09 -5.39
C TYR A 162 -2.26 0.65 -4.14
N PHE A 163 -1.25 0.14 -3.44
CA PHE A 163 -0.43 0.95 -2.55
C PHE A 163 0.89 1.24 -3.25
N ILE A 164 1.22 2.52 -3.37
CA ILE A 164 2.47 2.99 -3.97
C ILE A 164 3.15 3.98 -3.03
N GLY A 165 4.43 3.77 -2.73
CA GLY A 165 5.16 4.68 -1.87
C GLY A 165 6.54 4.17 -1.48
N ASP A 166 7.02 4.66 -0.34
CA ASP A 166 8.37 4.40 0.13
C ASP A 166 8.41 3.20 1.09
N ALA A 167 9.22 2.21 0.73
CA ALA A 167 9.37 0.99 1.52
C ALA A 167 10.16 1.22 2.82
N LYS A 168 10.96 2.31 2.91
CA LYS A 168 11.70 2.66 4.13
C LYS A 168 10.73 3.22 5.18
N SER A 169 10.12 4.36 4.92
CA SER A 169 9.15 4.98 5.83
C SER A 169 7.88 4.15 6.02
N ARG A 170 7.62 3.21 5.09
CA ARG A 170 6.37 2.44 4.98
C ARG A 170 5.15 3.34 4.78
N GLU A 171 5.35 4.54 4.25
CA GLU A 171 4.28 5.43 3.85
C GLU A 171 3.89 5.18 2.39
N ALA A 172 2.60 5.19 2.10
CA ALA A 172 2.10 4.96 0.74
C ALA A 172 0.83 5.77 0.43
N LEU A 173 0.60 6.03 -0.85
CA LEU A 173 -0.71 6.45 -1.34
C LEU A 173 -1.51 5.20 -1.71
N VAL A 174 -2.81 5.23 -1.43
CA VAL A 174 -3.76 4.28 -2.01
C VAL A 174 -4.31 4.82 -3.32
N VAL A 175 -4.14 4.08 -4.41
CA VAL A 175 -4.72 4.41 -5.72
C VAL A 175 -6.06 3.71 -5.85
N ASP A 176 -7.09 4.47 -6.23
CA ASP A 176 -8.41 3.94 -6.61
C ASP A 176 -9.11 3.17 -5.47
N GLY A 177 -8.84 3.57 -4.21
CA GLY A 177 -9.36 2.93 -3.01
C GLY A 177 -10.88 3.05 -2.84
N ALA A 178 -11.60 1.98 -3.19
CA ALA A 178 -13.07 1.88 -3.07
C ALA A 178 -13.58 0.53 -2.55
N TRP A 179 -14.90 0.42 -2.46
CA TRP A 179 -15.69 -0.78 -2.10
C TRP A 179 -15.64 -1.22 -0.64
N ASP A 180 -14.45 -1.36 -0.04
CA ASP A 180 -14.24 -1.89 1.32
C ASP A 180 -13.12 -1.13 2.02
N VAL A 181 -13.34 0.15 2.34
CA VAL A 181 -12.33 1.03 2.97
C VAL A 181 -11.73 0.39 4.22
N GLU A 182 -12.56 -0.23 5.06
CA GLU A 182 -12.11 -0.96 6.24
C GLU A 182 -11.21 -2.15 5.88
N GLY A 183 -11.51 -2.90 4.82
CA GLY A 183 -10.65 -3.98 4.32
C GLY A 183 -9.32 -3.51 3.77
N ILE A 184 -9.34 -2.39 3.06
CA ILE A 184 -8.12 -1.73 2.58
C ILE A 184 -7.23 -1.33 3.76
N LEU A 185 -7.80 -0.71 4.79
CA LEU A 185 -7.06 -0.29 5.99
C LEU A 185 -6.54 -1.47 6.81
N ARG A 186 -7.34 -2.54 6.97
CA ARG A 186 -6.87 -3.78 7.62
C ARG A 186 -5.70 -4.42 6.86
N TYR A 187 -5.75 -4.44 5.53
CA TYR A 187 -4.65 -4.96 4.73
C TYR A 187 -3.40 -4.08 4.87
N ALA A 188 -3.55 -2.75 4.85
CA ALA A 188 -2.45 -1.82 5.12
C ALA A 188 -1.82 -2.07 6.50
N GLU A 189 -2.62 -2.27 7.54
CA GLU A 189 -2.13 -2.61 8.89
C GLU A 189 -1.35 -3.94 8.90
N THR A 190 -1.89 -4.97 8.23
CA THR A 190 -1.24 -6.29 8.12
C THR A 190 0.12 -6.19 7.43
N GLU A 191 0.20 -5.39 6.37
CA GLU A 191 1.44 -5.11 5.63
C GLU A 191 2.33 -4.06 6.31
N ARG A 192 1.94 -3.54 7.48
CA ARG A 192 2.66 -2.46 8.19
C ARG A 192 2.90 -1.24 7.28
N VAL A 193 1.88 -0.84 6.54
CA VAL A 193 1.88 0.33 5.66
C VAL A 193 0.99 1.42 6.25
N LYS A 194 1.50 2.64 6.30
CA LYS A 194 0.76 3.83 6.67
C LYS A 194 0.28 4.52 5.40
N LEU A 195 -1.03 4.55 5.18
CA LEU A 195 -1.60 5.33 4.08
C LEU A 195 -1.55 6.82 4.45
N VAL A 196 -0.91 7.63 3.60
CA VAL A 196 -0.72 9.09 3.82
C VAL A 196 -1.50 9.96 2.85
N GLY A 197 -2.13 9.34 1.85
CA GLY A 197 -3.02 10.00 0.91
C GLY A 197 -3.70 9.00 0.00
N ALA A 198 -4.62 9.48 -0.82
CA ALA A 198 -5.31 8.72 -1.84
C ALA A 198 -5.11 9.36 -3.22
N VAL A 199 -5.04 8.54 -4.26
CA VAL A 199 -4.97 8.98 -5.65
C VAL A 199 -6.18 8.43 -6.38
N VAL A 200 -6.74 9.24 -7.27
CA VAL A 200 -7.76 8.84 -8.22
C VAL A 200 -7.17 8.87 -9.62
N THR A 201 -7.13 7.72 -10.30
CA THR A 201 -6.68 7.69 -11.70
C THR A 201 -7.68 8.37 -12.62
N HIS A 202 -8.97 8.25 -12.34
CA HIS A 202 -10.05 8.93 -13.06
C HIS A 202 -11.36 8.92 -12.28
N TYR A 203 -12.32 9.75 -12.67
CA TYR A 203 -13.67 9.71 -12.12
C TYR A 203 -14.48 8.54 -12.70
N HIS A 204 -14.62 7.44 -11.97
CA HIS A 204 -15.79 6.55 -12.07
C HIS A 204 -16.20 5.92 -10.73
N PHE A 205 -17.44 5.47 -10.65
CA PHE A 205 -18.08 5.00 -9.42
C PHE A 205 -17.38 3.78 -8.79
N ASP A 206 -16.77 2.93 -9.61
CA ASP A 206 -16.17 1.66 -9.24
C ASP A 206 -14.80 1.80 -8.58
N HIS A 207 -14.21 2.99 -8.53
CA HIS A 207 -12.97 3.23 -7.77
C HIS A 207 -12.90 4.59 -7.06
N THR A 208 -13.84 5.52 -7.34
CA THR A 208 -13.93 6.79 -6.60
C THR A 208 -14.94 6.75 -5.45
N GLY A 209 -15.70 5.67 -5.32
CA GLY A 209 -16.75 5.57 -4.31
C GLY A 209 -17.97 6.41 -4.68
N GLY A 210 -19.02 5.80 -5.22
CA GLY A 210 -20.20 6.53 -5.70
C GLY A 210 -21.38 5.63 -5.96
N MET A 211 -22.40 6.17 -6.63
CA MET A 211 -23.50 5.37 -7.15
C MET A 211 -23.13 4.89 -8.57
N PRO A 212 -23.37 3.62 -8.93
CA PRO A 212 -23.22 3.16 -10.30
C PRO A 212 -23.97 4.04 -11.31
N PRO A 213 -23.50 4.16 -12.56
CA PRO A 213 -24.26 4.78 -13.63
C PRO A 213 -25.39 3.85 -14.10
N PRO A 214 -26.43 4.39 -14.77
CA PRO A 214 -27.47 3.58 -15.39
C PRO A 214 -26.91 2.49 -16.33
N PRO A 215 -27.54 1.30 -16.38
CA PRO A 215 -28.74 0.89 -15.64
C PRO A 215 -28.44 0.30 -14.24
N PHE A 216 -27.19 0.39 -13.77
CA PHE A 216 -26.75 -0.27 -12.53
C PHE A 216 -27.10 0.54 -11.27
N ASP A 217 -27.63 1.76 -11.43
CA ASP A 217 -28.08 2.68 -10.38
C ASP A 217 -29.40 2.28 -9.70
N SER A 218 -30.10 1.27 -10.21
CA SER A 218 -31.46 0.88 -9.79
C SER A 218 -31.61 0.51 -8.31
N LEU A 219 -30.52 0.14 -7.64
CA LEU A 219 -30.51 -0.20 -6.22
C LEU A 219 -30.20 1.00 -5.30
N GLY A 220 -29.80 2.14 -5.85
CA GLY A 220 -29.43 3.33 -5.08
C GLY A 220 -28.25 3.12 -4.12
N ILE A 221 -27.48 2.04 -4.28
CA ILE A 221 -26.37 1.69 -3.40
C ILE A 221 -25.17 2.57 -3.75
N LYS A 222 -24.71 3.36 -2.77
CA LYS A 222 -23.43 4.06 -2.85
C LYS A 222 -22.34 3.19 -2.28
N VAL A 223 -21.24 3.05 -2.99
CA VAL A 223 -20.09 2.27 -2.51
C VAL A 223 -19.15 3.16 -1.69
N PRO A 224 -18.59 2.65 -0.59
CA PRO A 224 -17.48 3.29 0.12
C PRO A 224 -16.29 3.57 -0.80
N GLY A 225 -15.46 4.55 -0.45
CA GLY A 225 -14.22 4.79 -1.18
C GLY A 225 -13.57 6.12 -0.83
N ILE A 226 -13.14 6.84 -1.85
CA ILE A 226 -12.31 8.06 -1.71
C ILE A 226 -12.90 9.10 -0.77
N LYS A 227 -14.24 9.29 -0.76
CA LYS A 227 -14.87 10.19 0.20
C LYS A 227 -14.60 9.79 1.64
N GLU A 228 -14.76 8.51 1.97
CA GLU A 228 -14.58 8.01 3.33
C GLU A 228 -13.11 8.04 3.74
N LEU A 229 -12.19 7.69 2.83
CA LEU A 229 -10.75 7.87 3.02
C LEU A 229 -10.40 9.34 3.33
N ALA A 230 -11.03 10.28 2.61
CA ALA A 230 -10.82 11.71 2.83
C ALA A 230 -11.40 12.20 4.16
N THR A 231 -12.62 11.81 4.52
CA THR A 231 -13.32 12.38 5.69
C THR A 231 -13.00 11.66 6.98
N ASN A 232 -13.03 10.33 6.99
CA ASN A 232 -12.92 9.53 8.20
C ASN A 232 -11.45 9.28 8.58
N HIS A 233 -10.55 9.35 7.59
CA HIS A 233 -9.11 9.11 7.77
C HIS A 233 -8.24 10.32 7.41
N ASN A 234 -8.86 11.47 7.07
CA ASN A 234 -8.19 12.74 6.81
C ASN A 234 -7.09 12.66 5.72
N LEU A 235 -7.30 11.82 4.70
CA LEU A 235 -6.38 11.66 3.59
C LEU A 235 -6.62 12.74 2.53
N LYS A 236 -5.54 13.36 2.03
CA LYS A 236 -5.62 14.18 0.80
C LYS A 236 -5.89 13.29 -0.41
N VAL A 237 -6.71 13.79 -1.32
CA VAL A 237 -7.11 13.10 -2.56
C VAL A 237 -6.49 13.82 -3.74
N TYR A 238 -5.52 13.16 -4.38
CA TYR A 238 -4.86 13.67 -5.56
C TYR A 238 -5.61 13.21 -6.81
N ALA A 239 -6.09 14.16 -7.60
CA ALA A 239 -6.88 13.91 -8.79
C ALA A 239 -6.53 14.92 -9.87
N ASN A 240 -6.67 14.52 -11.14
CA ASN A 240 -6.51 15.48 -12.23
C ASN A 240 -7.58 16.58 -12.13
N GLN A 241 -7.20 17.82 -12.41
CA GLN A 241 -8.09 18.98 -12.34
C GLN A 241 -9.39 18.81 -13.15
N HIS A 242 -9.35 18.05 -14.26
CA HIS A 242 -10.51 17.83 -15.12
C HIS A 242 -11.58 16.91 -14.52
N ASP A 243 -11.23 16.08 -13.53
CA ASP A 243 -12.17 15.21 -12.82
C ASP A 243 -12.51 15.73 -11.40
N ALA A 244 -11.76 16.71 -10.88
CA ALA A 244 -11.93 17.24 -9.52
C ALA A 244 -13.34 17.80 -9.25
N ALA A 245 -13.96 18.46 -10.22
CA ALA A 245 -15.32 18.98 -10.09
C ALA A 245 -16.38 17.85 -9.96
N LEU A 246 -16.16 16.71 -10.63
CA LEU A 246 -17.03 15.54 -10.54
C LEU A 246 -16.86 14.86 -9.19
N LEU A 247 -15.64 14.74 -8.68
CA LEU A 247 -15.38 14.23 -7.31
C LEU A 247 -16.11 15.04 -6.23
N ARG A 248 -16.10 16.37 -6.35
CA ARG A 248 -16.85 17.26 -5.45
C ARG A 248 -18.35 17.06 -5.55
N SER A 249 -18.89 17.16 -6.77
CA SER A 249 -20.34 17.25 -6.98
C SER A 249 -21.05 15.90 -6.93
N LYS A 250 -20.40 14.81 -7.36
CA LYS A 250 -20.99 13.47 -7.50
C LYS A 250 -20.61 12.53 -6.36
N ASN A 251 -19.35 12.53 -5.94
CA ASN A 251 -18.89 11.67 -4.83
C ASN A 251 -18.99 12.39 -3.48
N GLY A 252 -19.04 13.72 -3.46
CA GLY A 252 -19.12 14.51 -2.23
C GLY A 252 -17.81 14.54 -1.45
N VAL A 253 -16.67 14.48 -2.15
CA VAL A 253 -15.34 14.67 -1.55
C VAL A 253 -15.19 16.15 -1.16
N PRO A 254 -14.79 16.49 0.08
CA PRO A 254 -14.58 17.87 0.50
C PRO A 254 -13.57 18.60 -0.38
N SER A 255 -13.82 19.87 -0.69
CA SER A 255 -12.96 20.65 -1.60
C SER A 255 -11.56 20.85 -1.04
N ASP A 256 -11.44 21.03 0.28
CA ASP A 256 -10.18 21.16 1.01
C ASP A 256 -9.40 19.84 1.12
N ALA A 257 -10.04 18.70 0.84
CA ALA A 257 -9.36 17.40 0.76
C ALA A 257 -8.76 17.11 -0.62
N ILE A 258 -9.25 17.77 -1.68
CA ILE A 258 -8.79 17.52 -3.06
C ILE A 258 -7.56 18.37 -3.37
N VAL A 259 -6.55 17.72 -3.92
CA VAL A 259 -5.39 18.35 -4.55
C VAL A 259 -5.50 18.13 -6.05
N GLU A 260 -5.70 19.21 -6.80
CA GLU A 260 -5.83 19.17 -8.25
C GLU A 260 -4.45 19.08 -8.91
N LEU A 261 -4.30 18.13 -9.83
CA LEU A 261 -3.06 17.87 -10.56
C LEU A 261 -3.19 18.26 -12.03
N GLU A 262 -2.11 18.80 -12.57
CA GLU A 262 -1.90 19.04 -14.00
C GLU A 262 -0.97 17.98 -14.61
N ASP A 263 -0.88 17.93 -15.95
CA ASP A 263 0.05 17.03 -16.64
C ASP A 263 1.50 17.27 -16.20
N GLY A 264 2.21 16.20 -15.85
CA GLY A 264 3.59 16.26 -15.41
C GLY A 264 3.79 16.63 -13.94
N ALA A 265 2.72 16.88 -13.16
CA ALA A 265 2.82 17.07 -11.72
C ALA A 265 3.54 15.89 -11.05
N SER A 266 4.22 16.15 -9.93
CA SER A 266 4.91 15.11 -9.17
C SER A 266 4.60 15.22 -7.68
N ILE A 267 4.49 14.08 -7.02
CA ILE A 267 4.26 13.97 -5.57
C ILE A 267 5.34 13.07 -4.99
N GLU A 268 5.93 13.48 -3.88
CA GLU A 268 6.90 12.69 -3.13
C GLU A 268 6.21 11.95 -1.99
N VAL A 269 6.51 10.66 -1.86
CA VAL A 269 6.19 9.85 -0.68
C VAL A 269 7.51 9.29 -0.16
N GLY A 270 8.02 9.84 0.94
CA GLY A 270 9.38 9.56 1.39
C GLY A 270 10.39 9.92 0.30
N GLU A 271 11.17 8.94 -0.17
CA GLU A 271 12.15 9.09 -1.25
C GLU A 271 11.59 8.70 -2.64
N VAL A 272 10.32 8.33 -2.73
CA VAL A 272 9.70 7.87 -3.99
C VAL A 272 8.94 9.00 -4.65
N SER A 273 9.35 9.34 -5.88
CA SER A 273 8.72 10.35 -6.72
C SER A 273 7.68 9.73 -7.66
N LEU A 274 6.44 10.20 -7.56
CA LEU A 274 5.31 9.77 -8.37
C LEU A 274 5.00 10.86 -9.39
N ARG A 275 5.28 10.62 -10.68
CA ARG A 275 4.96 11.57 -11.75
C ARG A 275 3.62 11.23 -12.38
N PHE A 276 2.74 12.22 -12.48
CA PHE A 276 1.42 12.09 -13.05
C PHE A 276 1.43 12.47 -14.52
N ILE A 277 0.85 11.62 -15.36
CA ILE A 277 0.74 11.83 -16.80
C ILE A 277 -0.75 11.94 -17.12
N HIS A 278 -1.17 13.09 -17.64
CA HIS A 278 -2.55 13.28 -18.07
C HIS A 278 -2.81 12.48 -19.35
N THR A 279 -3.73 11.53 -19.24
CA THR A 279 -4.07 10.55 -20.26
C THR A 279 -5.58 10.50 -20.52
N PRO A 280 -6.18 11.60 -21.00
CA PRO A 280 -7.61 11.66 -21.27
C PRO A 280 -8.03 10.66 -22.35
N GLY A 281 -9.28 10.24 -22.30
CA GLY A 281 -9.88 9.38 -23.32
C GLY A 281 -11.00 8.53 -22.77
N HIS A 282 -10.74 7.83 -21.67
CA HIS A 282 -11.78 7.12 -20.93
C HIS A 282 -12.64 8.10 -20.12
N THR A 283 -12.00 9.05 -19.43
CA THR A 283 -12.61 10.28 -18.89
C THR A 283 -11.78 11.50 -19.31
N PRO A 284 -12.31 12.73 -19.18
CA PRO A 284 -11.53 13.95 -19.40
C PRO A 284 -10.34 14.12 -18.44
N GLY A 285 -10.45 13.67 -17.20
CA GLY A 285 -9.38 13.74 -16.19
C GLY A 285 -8.60 12.45 -15.96
N SER A 286 -8.72 11.45 -16.84
CA SER A 286 -7.93 10.22 -16.74
C SER A 286 -6.43 10.53 -16.70
N GLN A 287 -5.72 9.90 -15.77
CA GLN A 287 -4.28 10.07 -15.56
C GLN A 287 -3.60 8.75 -15.17
N CYS A 288 -2.35 8.60 -15.62
CA CYS A 288 -1.47 7.52 -15.20
C CYS A 288 -0.44 8.02 -14.18
N ILE A 289 0.07 7.10 -13.37
CA ILE A 289 1.12 7.38 -12.38
C ILE A 289 2.37 6.63 -12.81
N HIS A 290 3.43 7.35 -13.15
CA HIS A 290 4.71 6.78 -13.55
C HIS A 290 5.74 6.96 -12.43
N ILE A 291 6.36 5.86 -12.03
CA ILE A 291 7.40 5.80 -11.01
C ILE A 291 8.66 5.25 -11.66
N GLN A 292 9.74 6.03 -11.62
CA GLN A 292 11.08 5.55 -11.99
C GLN A 292 11.75 4.96 -10.75
N ARG A 293 12.27 3.73 -10.84
CA ARG A 293 12.78 3.02 -9.66
C ARG A 293 14.15 3.51 -9.19
N ALA A 294 14.98 4.00 -10.11
CA ALA A 294 16.26 4.61 -9.79
C ALA A 294 16.68 5.60 -10.88
N PRO A 295 17.38 6.70 -10.54
CA PRO A 295 18.01 7.56 -11.52
C PRO A 295 18.94 6.75 -12.44
N GLY A 296 18.77 6.88 -13.75
CA GLY A 296 19.60 6.20 -14.75
C GLY A 296 19.29 4.72 -14.99
N HIS A 297 18.19 4.18 -14.44
CA HIS A 297 17.64 2.88 -14.85
C HIS A 297 16.45 3.06 -15.80
N ASP A 298 16.35 2.20 -16.80
CA ASP A 298 15.26 2.20 -17.78
C ASP A 298 14.02 1.42 -17.31
N ASP A 299 14.03 0.84 -16.09
CA ASP A 299 12.88 0.14 -15.53
C ASP A 299 11.99 1.07 -14.68
N GLY A 300 10.69 0.94 -14.89
CA GLY A 300 9.69 1.79 -14.23
C GLY A 300 8.39 1.05 -13.96
N VAL A 301 7.53 1.68 -13.18
CA VAL A 301 6.16 1.23 -12.92
C VAL A 301 5.20 2.28 -13.44
N LEU A 302 4.18 1.85 -14.16
CA LEU A 302 3.07 2.67 -14.62
C LEU A 302 1.79 2.10 -14.04
N ILE A 303 1.13 2.84 -13.15
CA ILE A 303 -0.27 2.58 -12.80
C ILE A 303 -1.12 3.29 -13.86
N SER A 304 -1.78 2.52 -14.72
CA SER A 304 -2.41 3.07 -15.93
C SER A 304 -3.89 3.39 -15.79
N GLY A 305 -4.51 3.03 -14.65
CA GLY A 305 -5.97 3.08 -14.49
C GLY A 305 -6.65 2.44 -15.71
N ASP A 306 -7.61 3.15 -16.29
CA ASP A 306 -8.37 2.70 -17.46
C ASP A 306 -7.83 3.26 -18.78
N THR A 307 -6.60 3.77 -18.79
CA THR A 307 -5.96 4.23 -20.03
C THR A 307 -5.44 3.05 -20.85
N LEU A 308 -4.70 2.13 -20.21
CA LEU A 308 -4.08 0.99 -20.87
C LEU A 308 -4.25 -0.26 -20.02
N PHE A 309 -4.88 -1.26 -20.61
CA PHE A 309 -5.00 -2.61 -20.06
C PHE A 309 -4.09 -3.57 -20.83
N ILE A 310 -4.09 -4.84 -20.44
CA ILE A 310 -3.40 -5.90 -21.17
C ILE A 310 -4.18 -6.18 -22.46
N GLY A 311 -3.63 -5.75 -23.60
CA GLY A 311 -4.27 -5.94 -24.91
C GLY A 311 -5.57 -5.16 -25.15
N SER A 312 -5.92 -4.20 -24.28
CA SER A 312 -7.10 -3.33 -24.44
C SER A 312 -6.91 -1.97 -23.76
N CYS A 313 -7.96 -1.13 -23.75
CA CYS A 313 -8.04 0.12 -23.00
C CYS A 313 -9.42 0.24 -22.35
N GLY A 314 -9.61 1.26 -21.51
CA GLY A 314 -10.92 1.64 -20.99
C GLY A 314 -11.91 1.93 -22.11
N ARG A 315 -13.20 1.79 -21.80
CA ARG A 315 -14.29 2.01 -22.75
C ARG A 315 -14.33 3.46 -23.24
N LEU A 316 -14.84 3.65 -24.47
CA LEU A 316 -14.85 4.93 -25.19
C LEU A 316 -16.24 5.30 -25.74
N ASP A 317 -17.28 4.80 -25.09
CA ASP A 317 -18.68 4.89 -25.54
C ASP A 317 -19.58 5.69 -24.58
N LEU A 318 -19.04 6.25 -23.50
CA LEU A 318 -19.75 7.19 -22.63
C LEU A 318 -19.65 8.63 -23.17
N PRO A 319 -20.59 9.54 -22.82
CA PRO A 319 -20.64 10.89 -23.38
C PRO A 319 -19.38 11.75 -23.17
N ASP A 320 -18.62 11.46 -22.11
CA ASP A 320 -17.41 12.17 -21.70
C ASP A 320 -16.11 11.49 -22.17
N CYS A 321 -16.21 10.34 -22.85
CA CYS A 321 -15.06 9.71 -23.49
C CYS A 321 -14.62 10.45 -24.77
N SER A 322 -13.35 10.30 -25.16
CA SER A 322 -12.84 10.74 -26.46
C SER A 322 -11.87 9.71 -27.06
N ARG A 323 -12.18 9.26 -28.28
CA ARG A 323 -11.33 8.31 -29.01
C ARG A 323 -10.04 8.96 -29.48
N GLU A 324 -10.12 10.21 -29.91
CA GLU A 324 -8.97 11.01 -30.35
C GLU A 324 -8.01 11.23 -29.18
N ALA A 325 -8.54 11.61 -28.01
CA ALA A 325 -7.73 11.80 -26.81
C ALA A 325 -7.11 10.49 -26.33
N MET A 326 -7.86 9.39 -26.34
CA MET A 326 -7.32 8.07 -25.97
C MET A 326 -6.15 7.67 -26.89
N TYR A 327 -6.26 7.91 -28.20
CA TYR A 327 -5.16 7.65 -29.13
C TYR A 327 -3.90 8.42 -28.74
N ASP A 328 -4.04 9.74 -28.53
CA ASP A 328 -2.92 10.61 -28.18
C ASP A 328 -2.30 10.19 -26.84
N SER A 329 -3.13 9.84 -25.85
CA SER A 329 -2.71 9.28 -24.55
C SER A 329 -1.93 7.98 -24.69
N LEU A 330 -2.38 7.05 -25.52
CA LEU A 330 -1.66 5.80 -25.79
C LEU A 330 -0.33 6.06 -26.50
N GLN A 331 -0.26 7.07 -27.39
CA GLN A 331 1.03 7.47 -28.00
C GLN A 331 1.99 8.06 -26.96
N LYS A 332 1.49 8.88 -26.02
CA LYS A 332 2.31 9.38 -24.91
C LYS A 332 2.92 8.22 -24.10
N LEU A 333 2.11 7.21 -23.76
CA LEU A 333 2.57 6.04 -23.00
C LEU A 333 3.56 5.16 -23.79
N ALA A 334 3.39 5.05 -25.11
CA ALA A 334 4.26 4.22 -25.97
C ALA A 334 5.72 4.72 -26.07
N VAL A 335 6.00 5.95 -25.62
CA VAL A 335 7.34 6.53 -25.54
C VAL A 335 8.10 6.08 -24.29
N LEU A 336 7.41 5.56 -23.28
CA LEU A 336 8.05 5.03 -22.07
C LEU A 336 8.99 3.85 -22.40
N PRO A 337 10.01 3.60 -21.56
CA PRO A 337 10.92 2.48 -21.74
C PRO A 337 10.20 1.13 -21.90
N PRO A 338 10.68 0.22 -22.77
CA PRO A 338 10.03 -1.07 -23.00
C PRO A 338 9.83 -1.93 -21.74
N ASP A 339 10.74 -1.82 -20.78
CA ASP A 339 10.72 -2.59 -19.53
C ASP A 339 9.83 -1.98 -18.44
N THR A 340 9.23 -0.80 -18.69
CA THR A 340 8.22 -0.22 -17.80
C THR A 340 7.04 -1.18 -17.67
N ARG A 341 6.80 -1.65 -16.43
CA ARG A 341 5.66 -2.52 -16.10
C ARG A 341 4.40 -1.70 -15.99
N VAL A 342 3.32 -2.20 -16.56
CA VAL A 342 2.01 -1.53 -16.61
C VAL A 342 1.01 -2.30 -15.76
N TYR A 343 0.43 -1.60 -14.79
CA TYR A 343 -0.54 -2.11 -13.82
C TYR A 343 -1.90 -1.41 -14.03
N PRO A 344 -2.90 -2.13 -14.56
CA PRO A 344 -4.19 -1.56 -14.98
C PRO A 344 -5.16 -1.32 -13.82
N GLY A 345 -6.21 -0.54 -14.02
CA GLY A 345 -7.32 -0.40 -13.05
C GLY A 345 -8.12 -1.69 -12.86
N HIS A 346 -8.15 -2.57 -13.87
CA HIS A 346 -8.96 -3.79 -13.89
C HIS A 346 -8.24 -5.01 -14.45
N ASP A 347 -8.61 -6.20 -13.97
CA ASP A 347 -8.11 -7.48 -14.45
C ASP A 347 -8.93 -8.03 -15.62
N TYR A 348 -8.72 -7.51 -16.84
CA TYR A 348 -9.35 -8.05 -18.05
C TYR A 348 -8.42 -8.93 -18.90
N GLY A 349 -7.15 -9.02 -18.53
CA GLY A 349 -6.16 -9.83 -19.26
C GLY A 349 -5.00 -10.33 -18.40
N GLY A 350 -5.08 -10.20 -17.07
CA GLY A 350 -4.02 -10.52 -16.13
C GLY A 350 -3.61 -9.35 -15.22
N ALA A 351 -2.67 -9.64 -14.33
CA ALA A 351 -2.24 -8.71 -13.27
C ALA A 351 -1.42 -7.51 -13.78
N PHE A 352 -0.53 -7.70 -14.75
CA PHE A 352 0.29 -6.63 -15.33
C PHE A 352 0.83 -7.01 -16.71
N THR A 353 1.23 -6.00 -17.48
CA THR A 353 1.96 -6.12 -18.76
C THR A 353 3.20 -5.22 -18.73
N SER A 354 3.81 -4.95 -19.88
CA SER A 354 4.91 -3.98 -20.02
C SER A 354 4.73 -3.20 -21.30
N ILE A 355 5.28 -1.99 -21.37
CA ILE A 355 5.22 -1.15 -22.58
C ILE A 355 5.76 -1.90 -23.80
N GLY A 356 6.87 -2.64 -23.65
CA GLY A 356 7.46 -3.46 -24.72
C GLY A 356 6.51 -4.54 -25.24
N LYS A 357 5.88 -5.31 -24.34
CA LYS A 357 4.87 -6.33 -24.71
C LYS A 357 3.66 -5.71 -25.42
N GLU A 358 3.14 -4.59 -24.92
CA GLU A 358 1.99 -3.93 -25.55
C GLU A 358 2.34 -3.36 -26.93
N LYS A 359 3.59 -2.91 -27.15
CA LYS A 359 4.07 -2.46 -28.46
C LYS A 359 4.30 -3.61 -29.44
N ALA A 360 4.79 -4.74 -28.96
CA ALA A 360 5.09 -5.91 -29.81
C ALA A 360 3.84 -6.66 -30.23
N SER A 361 2.94 -6.96 -29.30
CA SER A 361 1.78 -7.84 -29.54
C SER A 361 0.47 -7.35 -28.91
N GLY A 362 0.48 -6.28 -28.13
CA GLY A 362 -0.71 -5.79 -27.43
C GLY A 362 -1.35 -4.54 -28.04
N PHE A 363 -1.79 -3.63 -27.17
CA PHE A 363 -2.64 -2.50 -27.55
C PHE A 363 -1.88 -1.24 -28.00
N LEU A 364 -0.55 -1.21 -27.79
CA LEU A 364 0.34 -0.14 -28.25
C LEU A 364 1.01 -0.45 -29.60
N ARG A 365 0.56 -1.49 -30.32
CA ARG A 365 1.05 -1.78 -31.67
C ARG A 365 0.89 -0.58 -32.60
N PRO A 366 1.84 -0.30 -33.52
CA PRO A 366 1.74 0.83 -34.43
C PRO A 366 0.40 0.85 -35.19
N MET A 367 -0.26 2.01 -35.21
CA MET A 367 -1.52 2.27 -35.91
C MET A 367 -1.65 3.77 -36.10
N SER A 368 -2.10 4.21 -37.28
CA SER A 368 -2.34 5.64 -37.54
C SER A 368 -3.60 6.12 -36.80
N LYS A 369 -3.71 7.43 -36.56
CA LYS A 369 -4.91 8.01 -35.92
C LYS A 369 -6.16 7.75 -36.76
N GLU A 370 -6.06 7.81 -38.08
CA GLU A 370 -7.16 7.53 -39.00
C GLU A 370 -7.63 6.08 -38.87
N GLN A 371 -6.70 5.12 -38.83
CA GLN A 371 -7.03 3.70 -38.64
C GLN A 371 -7.73 3.47 -37.29
N TRP A 372 -7.21 4.09 -36.23
CA TRP A 372 -7.79 4.00 -34.89
C TRP A 372 -9.23 4.55 -34.82
N LEU A 373 -9.47 5.69 -35.45
CA LEU A 373 -10.81 6.29 -35.49
C LEU A 373 -11.76 5.45 -36.35
N ALA A 374 -11.28 4.88 -37.46
CA ALA A 374 -12.06 4.01 -38.32
C ALA A 374 -12.53 2.71 -37.63
N THR A 375 -11.75 2.18 -36.67
CA THR A 375 -12.17 1.01 -35.87
C THR A 375 -13.03 1.39 -34.65
N GLY A 376 -13.29 2.68 -34.45
CA GLY A 376 -14.02 3.17 -33.28
C GLY A 376 -13.24 3.02 -31.97
N GLY A 377 -11.90 3.03 -32.04
CA GLY A 377 -11.02 2.86 -30.88
C GLY A 377 -10.88 1.41 -30.42
N LYS A 378 -10.94 0.47 -31.38
CA LYS A 378 -10.80 -0.97 -31.14
C LYS A 378 -9.62 -1.53 -31.95
N ARG A 379 -9.08 -2.66 -31.51
CA ARG A 379 -8.00 -3.39 -32.21
C ARG A 379 -8.35 -4.85 -32.43
#